data_AF-A0A7S1FFY1-F1
#
_entry.id   AF-A0A7S1FFY1-F1
#
_cell.length_a   1.000
_cell.length_b   1.000
_cell.length_c   1.000
_cell.angle_alpha   90.00
_cell.angle_beta   90.00
_cell.angle_gamma   90.00
#
_symmetry.space_group_name_H-M   'P 1'
#
loop_
_entity.id
_entity.type
_entity.pdbx_description
1 polymer ?
#
loop_
_entity_poly.entity_id
_entity_poly.type
_entity_poly.pdbx_seq_one_letter_code
_entity_poly.pdbx_strand_id
1 'polypeptide(L)'
;AFCLELILRFCVLRVKFFTSSDWKFNVFDMVLVFLSLFDFVFKSYNLSFGRILRLLKIITTVRSLRHLRATIKLQTMVLAILHSLSSLVWASVLLSSVTFLFACILAQGITEHLRGGSDDATVDFITVHLGSLSMVMLTLWMSVTGGINWWEVERVFLD
;
A
#
# COMPACT_ATOMS: atom_id res chain seq x y z
N ALA A 1 -12.19 -19.47 19.85
CA ALA A 1 -12.07 -18.54 20.98
C ALA A 1 -12.50 -17.13 20.59
N PHE A 2 -11.75 -16.42 19.73
CA PHE A 2 -12.04 -15.02 19.35
C PHE A 2 -13.44 -14.79 18.72
N CYS A 3 -13.90 -15.64 17.79
CA CYS A 3 -15.25 -15.47 17.22
C CYS A 3 -16.35 -15.61 18.28
N LEU A 4 -16.19 -16.54 19.22
CA LEU A 4 -17.15 -16.75 20.31
C LEU A 4 -17.16 -15.57 21.28
N GLU A 5 -15.98 -15.03 21.63
CA GLU A 5 -15.87 -13.82 22.46
C GLU A 5 -16.50 -12.59 21.76
N LEU A 6 -16.30 -12.45 20.45
CA LEU A 6 -16.91 -11.38 19.66
C LEU A 6 -18.44 -11.50 19.60
N ILE A 7 -18.95 -12.72 19.36
CA ILE A 7 -20.40 -13.00 19.34
C ILE A 7 -21.00 -12.74 20.72
N LEU A 8 -20.34 -13.14 21.81
CA LEU A 8 -20.78 -12.86 23.18
C LEU A 8 -20.82 -11.35 23.46
N ARG A 9 -19.78 -10.60 23.11
CA ARG A 9 -19.76 -9.13 23.27
C ARG A 9 -20.85 -8.47 22.44
N PHE A 10 -21.09 -8.93 21.21
CA PHE A 10 -22.15 -8.43 20.35
C PHE A 10 -23.54 -8.71 20.94
N CYS A 11 -23.77 -9.93 21.45
CA CYS A 11 -25.03 -10.31 22.10
C CYS A 11 -25.30 -9.53 23.39
N VAL A 12 -24.26 -9.22 24.18
CA VAL A 12 -24.37 -8.49 25.44
C VAL A 12 -24.50 -6.98 25.24
N LEU A 13 -23.75 -6.38 24.29
CA LEU A 13 -23.73 -4.92 24.08
C LEU A 13 -24.73 -4.42 23.03
N ARG A 14 -25.26 -5.28 22.15
CA ARG A 14 -26.26 -4.97 21.10
C ARG A 14 -26.01 -3.61 20.41
N VAL A 15 -26.78 -2.59 20.75
CA VAL A 15 -26.70 -1.23 20.16
C VAL A 15 -25.61 -0.38 20.83
N LYS A 16 -25.36 -0.56 22.14
CA LYS A 16 -24.23 0.09 22.85
C LYS A 16 -22.87 -0.34 22.31
N PHE A 17 -22.79 -1.42 21.53
CA PHE A 17 -21.57 -1.83 20.83
C PHE A 17 -21.10 -0.76 19.83
N PHE A 18 -22.04 -0.06 19.18
CA PHE A 18 -21.75 1.00 18.20
C PHE A 18 -21.73 2.42 18.80
N THR A 19 -22.22 2.61 20.03
CA THR A 19 -22.31 3.94 20.67
C THR A 19 -21.35 4.12 21.85
N SER A 20 -20.64 3.08 22.27
CA SER A 20 -19.60 3.14 23.31
C SER A 20 -18.41 4.00 22.88
N SER A 21 -17.70 4.63 23.83
CA SER A 21 -16.44 5.36 23.57
C SER A 21 -15.41 4.52 22.80
N ASP A 22 -15.48 3.19 22.89
CA ASP A 22 -14.60 2.24 22.18
C ASP A 22 -15.22 1.67 20.88
N TRP A 23 -16.27 2.29 20.31
CA TRP A 23 -16.99 1.73 19.16
C TRP A 23 -16.12 1.49 17.92
N LYS A 24 -15.17 2.38 17.62
CA LYS A 24 -14.25 2.24 16.47
C LYS A 24 -13.46 0.94 16.55
N PHE A 25 -13.06 0.60 17.76
CA PHE A 25 -12.31 -0.60 18.07
C PHE A 25 -13.18 -1.85 17.97
N ASN A 26 -14.43 -1.77 18.38
CA ASN A 26 -15.40 -2.85 18.25
C ASN A 26 -15.74 -3.15 16.78
N VAL A 27 -15.88 -2.12 15.95
CA VAL A 27 -16.08 -2.26 14.50
C VAL A 27 -14.84 -2.86 13.83
N PHE A 28 -13.64 -2.43 14.21
CA PHE A 28 -12.39 -2.99 13.70
C PHE A 28 -12.25 -4.49 14.01
N ASP A 29 -12.58 -4.92 15.24
CA ASP A 29 -12.57 -6.35 15.61
C ASP A 29 -13.58 -7.16 14.77
N MET A 30 -14.76 -6.61 14.48
CA MET A 30 -15.77 -7.26 13.65
C MET A 30 -15.29 -7.44 12.20
N VAL A 31 -14.69 -6.40 11.59
CA VAL A 31 -14.10 -6.45 10.25
C VAL A 31 -13.00 -7.52 10.19
N LEU A 32 -12.17 -7.62 11.23
CA LEU A 32 -11.09 -8.60 11.31
C LEU A 32 -11.56 -10.04 11.46
N VAL A 33 -12.61 -10.28 12.23
CA VAL A 33 -13.23 -11.61 12.31
C VAL A 33 -13.80 -12.01 10.95
N PHE A 34 -14.43 -11.06 10.26
CA PHE A 34 -14.94 -11.30 8.91
C PHE A 34 -13.82 -11.58 7.90
N LEU A 35 -12.73 -10.80 7.94
CA LEU A 35 -11.52 -11.02 7.14
C LEU A 35 -10.83 -12.36 7.47
N SER A 36 -10.89 -12.82 8.72
CA SER A 36 -10.34 -14.12 9.13
C SER A 36 -11.18 -15.30 8.65
N LEU A 37 -12.50 -15.14 8.58
CA LEU A 37 -13.41 -16.10 7.94
C LEU A 37 -13.18 -16.13 6.44
N PHE A 38 -13.01 -14.97 5.82
CA PHE A 38 -12.59 -14.85 4.42
C PHE A 38 -11.25 -15.56 4.19
N ASP A 39 -10.22 -15.31 5.00
CA ASP A 39 -8.93 -16.01 4.89
C ASP A 39 -9.09 -17.54 4.95
N PHE A 40 -9.91 -18.04 5.88
CA PHE A 40 -10.16 -19.47 6.02
C PHE A 40 -10.80 -20.06 4.75
N VAL A 41 -11.82 -19.39 4.21
CA VAL A 41 -12.50 -19.79 2.98
C VAL A 41 -11.56 -19.70 1.78
N PHE A 42 -10.80 -18.60 1.63
CA PHE A 42 -9.90 -18.35 0.50
C PHE A 42 -8.64 -19.22 0.53
N LYS A 43 -8.21 -19.66 1.72
CA LYS A 43 -7.14 -20.65 1.88
C LYS A 43 -7.56 -22.02 1.36
N SER A 44 -8.85 -22.37 1.45
CA SER A 44 -9.41 -23.54 0.75
C SER A 44 -9.40 -23.39 -0.77
N TYR A 45 -9.34 -22.15 -1.29
CA TYR A 45 -9.25 -21.83 -2.72
C TYR A 45 -7.84 -21.45 -3.20
N ASN A 46 -6.78 -21.64 -2.40
CA ASN A 46 -5.37 -21.33 -2.74
C ASN A 46 -5.09 -19.88 -3.22
N LEU A 47 -5.85 -18.89 -2.75
CA LEU A 47 -5.62 -17.48 -3.11
C LEU A 47 -4.61 -16.80 -2.17
N SER A 48 -3.60 -16.13 -2.73
CA SER A 48 -2.40 -15.58 -2.04
C SER A 48 -2.66 -14.40 -1.07
N PHE A 49 -3.93 -14.03 -0.83
CA PHE A 49 -4.31 -12.94 0.08
C PHE A 49 -4.00 -13.22 1.57
N GLY A 50 -3.72 -14.47 1.92
CA GLY A 50 -3.50 -14.88 3.32
C GLY A 50 -2.25 -14.31 4.00
N ARG A 51 -1.37 -13.59 3.28
CA ARG A 51 -0.22 -12.88 3.88
C ARG A 51 -0.65 -11.59 4.58
N ILE A 52 -1.47 -10.78 3.92
CA ILE A 52 -1.98 -9.52 4.46
C ILE A 52 -2.92 -9.81 5.64
N LEU A 53 -3.76 -10.84 5.51
CA LEU A 53 -4.70 -11.27 6.55
C LEU A 53 -3.99 -11.78 7.82
N ARG A 54 -2.81 -12.41 7.68
CA ARG A 54 -1.95 -12.79 8.81
C ARG A 54 -1.35 -11.60 9.54
N LEU A 55 -0.90 -10.56 8.81
CA LEU A 55 -0.37 -9.34 9.43
C LEU A 55 -1.46 -8.59 10.21
N LEU A 56 -2.69 -8.55 9.67
CA LEU A 56 -3.84 -7.96 10.35
C LEU A 56 -4.21 -8.72 11.64
N LYS A 57 -4.10 -10.07 11.66
CA LYS A 57 -4.27 -10.86 12.89
C LYS A 57 -3.27 -10.51 13.99
N ILE A 58 -2.03 -10.17 13.67
CA ILE A 58 -1.03 -9.78 14.70
C ILE A 58 -1.52 -8.55 15.48
N ILE A 59 -2.17 -7.60 14.80
CA ILE A 59 -2.77 -6.40 15.41
C ILE A 59 -3.85 -6.77 16.44
N THR A 60 -4.65 -7.83 16.18
CA THR A 60 -5.64 -8.33 17.16
C THR A 60 -5.01 -8.98 18.38
N THR A 61 -3.94 -9.77 18.20
CA THR A 61 -3.23 -10.42 19.31
C THR A 61 -2.61 -9.37 20.24
N VAL A 62 -2.04 -8.30 19.67
CA VAL A 62 -1.51 -7.15 20.42
C VAL A 62 -2.60 -6.45 21.24
N ARG A 63 -3.86 -6.53 20.81
CA ARG A 63 -5.02 -5.97 21.52
C ARG A 63 -5.58 -6.85 22.65
N SER A 64 -5.58 -8.18 22.52
CA SER A 64 -5.93 -9.08 23.64
C SER A 64 -5.02 -8.87 24.86
N LEU A 65 -3.85 -8.31 24.61
CA LEU A 65 -2.89 -7.93 25.64
C LEU A 65 -3.17 -6.53 26.24
N ARG A 66 -4.33 -5.89 26.01
CA ARG A 66 -4.73 -4.54 26.52
C ARG A 66 -4.44 -4.32 28.00
N HIS A 67 -4.39 -5.40 28.79
CA HIS A 67 -4.16 -5.38 30.23
C HIS A 67 -2.67 -5.43 30.64
N LEU A 68 -1.75 -5.59 29.67
CA LEU A 68 -0.30 -5.58 29.93
C LEU A 68 0.25 -4.17 29.72
N ARG A 69 0.94 -3.61 30.73
CA ARG A 69 1.51 -2.25 30.64
C ARG A 69 2.47 -2.04 29.46
N ALA A 70 3.14 -3.11 29.00
CA ALA A 70 4.06 -3.06 27.86
C ALA A 70 3.35 -2.90 26.50
N THR A 71 2.15 -3.45 26.34
CA THR A 71 1.41 -3.39 25.07
C THR A 71 0.67 -2.07 24.89
N ILE A 72 0.36 -1.35 25.98
CA ILE A 72 -0.19 0.01 25.89
C ILE A 72 0.79 0.94 25.15
N LYS A 73 2.09 0.86 25.44
CA LYS A 73 3.13 1.66 24.73
C LYS A 73 3.23 1.29 23.25
N LEU A 74 3.20 -0.01 22.93
CA LEU A 74 3.19 -0.49 21.54
C LEU A 74 1.92 -0.05 20.79
N GLN A 75 0.76 -0.08 21.44
CA GLN A 75 -0.51 0.36 20.86
C GLN A 75 -0.50 1.86 20.56
N THR A 76 0.04 2.69 21.47
CA THR A 76 0.20 4.12 21.20
C THR A 76 1.12 4.39 20.01
N MET A 77 2.20 3.61 19.85
CA MET A 77 3.08 3.72 18.68
C MET A 77 2.37 3.29 17.39
N VAL A 78 1.62 2.18 17.41
CA VAL A 78 0.85 1.72 16.24
C VAL A 78 -0.24 2.72 15.86
N LEU A 79 -0.97 3.28 16.84
CA LEU A 79 -1.97 4.32 16.57
C LEU A 79 -1.34 5.58 16.00
N ALA A 80 -0.14 5.97 16.48
CA ALA A 80 0.61 7.08 15.90
C ALA A 80 1.03 6.81 14.45
N ILE A 81 1.47 5.58 14.13
CA ILE A 81 1.77 5.15 12.75
C ILE A 81 0.50 5.19 11.89
N LEU A 82 -0.62 4.64 12.36
CA LEU A 82 -1.87 4.65 11.60
C LEU A 82 -2.36 6.08 11.33
N HIS A 83 -2.16 6.98 12.29
CA HIS A 83 -2.49 8.40 12.10
C HIS A 83 -1.57 9.07 11.07
N SER A 84 -0.27 8.75 11.07
CA SER A 84 0.67 9.29 10.07
C SER A 84 0.44 8.71 8.67
N LEU A 85 -0.10 7.49 8.54
CA LEU A 85 -0.49 6.92 7.24
C LEU A 85 -1.50 7.80 6.49
N SER A 86 -2.43 8.46 7.18
CA SER A 86 -3.37 9.37 6.51
C SER A 86 -2.66 10.52 5.82
N SER A 87 -1.63 11.09 6.45
CA SER A 87 -0.79 12.13 5.84
C SER A 87 0.07 11.55 4.71
N LEU A 88 0.59 10.34 4.90
CA LEU A 88 1.38 9.63 3.90
C LEU A 88 0.58 9.33 2.62
N VAL A 89 -0.71 9.00 2.73
CA VAL A 89 -1.56 8.78 1.56
C VAL A 89 -1.67 10.05 0.73
N TRP A 90 -1.90 11.20 1.35
CA TRP A 90 -1.95 12.48 0.62
C TRP A 90 -0.59 12.84 0.00
N ALA A 91 0.51 12.61 0.71
CA ALA A 91 1.85 12.79 0.18
C ALA A 91 2.13 11.84 -1.02
N SER A 92 1.69 10.59 -0.93
CA SER A 92 1.78 9.60 -2.01
C SER A 92 0.97 10.03 -3.23
N VAL A 93 -0.26 10.52 -3.06
CA VAL A 93 -1.09 11.03 -4.15
C VAL A 93 -0.43 12.21 -4.84
N LEU A 94 0.13 13.15 -4.05
CA LEU A 94 0.86 14.29 -4.58
C LEU A 94 2.10 13.83 -5.38
N LEU A 95 2.89 12.90 -4.81
CA LEU A 95 4.07 12.36 -5.46
C LEU A 95 3.72 11.66 -6.78
N SER A 96 2.71 10.80 -6.79
CA SER A 96 2.21 10.14 -8.01
C SER A 96 1.71 11.14 -9.06
N SER A 97 1.08 12.23 -8.63
CA SER A 97 0.62 13.30 -9.53
C SER A 97 1.80 14.02 -10.19
N VAL A 98 2.83 14.35 -9.41
CA VAL A 98 4.05 14.97 -9.93
C VAL A 98 4.78 14.01 -10.88
N THR A 99 4.95 12.74 -10.51
CA THR A 99 5.55 11.72 -11.38
C THR A 99 4.79 11.55 -12.69
N PHE A 100 3.46 11.62 -12.67
CA PHE A 100 2.63 11.57 -13.88
C PHE A 100 2.89 12.76 -14.82
N LEU A 101 3.03 13.97 -14.29
CA LEU A 101 3.36 15.15 -15.10
C LEU A 101 4.73 15.00 -15.78
N PHE A 102 5.75 14.60 -15.02
CA PHE A 102 7.08 14.33 -15.58
C PHE A 102 7.06 13.19 -16.60
N ALA A 103 6.30 12.13 -16.36
CA ALA A 103 6.16 11.03 -17.30
C ALA A 103 5.56 11.48 -18.64
N CYS A 104 4.56 12.38 -18.62
CA CYS A 104 4.01 12.97 -19.83
C CYS A 104 5.05 13.78 -20.61
N ILE A 105 5.85 14.59 -19.91
CA ILE A 105 6.91 15.41 -20.54
C ILE A 105 7.97 14.51 -21.19
N LEU A 106 8.44 13.48 -20.48
CA LEU A 106 9.42 12.54 -21.02
C LEU A 106 8.86 11.75 -22.20
N ALA A 107 7.61 11.28 -22.13
CA ALA A 107 6.97 10.57 -23.24
C ALA A 107 6.89 11.43 -24.51
N GLN A 108 6.63 12.74 -24.37
CA GLN A 108 6.67 13.69 -25.50
C GLN A 108 8.09 13.85 -26.03
N GLY A 109 9.09 14.02 -25.15
CA GLY A 109 10.49 14.15 -25.55
C GLY A 109 11.01 12.92 -26.31
N ILE A 110 10.64 11.72 -25.87
CA ILE A 110 11.01 10.46 -26.55
C ILE A 110 10.38 10.37 -27.93
N THR A 111 9.11 10.77 -28.05
CA THR A 111 8.41 10.76 -29.34
C THR A 111 9.10 11.67 -30.34
N GLU A 112 9.60 12.83 -29.89
CA GLU A 112 10.36 13.75 -30.73
C GLU A 112 11.75 13.21 -31.07
N HIS A 113 12.45 12.65 -30.08
CA HIS A 113 13.79 12.07 -30.27
C HIS A 113 13.77 10.90 -31.27
N LEU A 114 12.78 10.01 -31.21
CA LEU A 114 12.61 8.91 -32.16
C LEU A 114 12.31 9.40 -33.60
N ARG A 115 11.72 10.58 -33.75
CA ARG A 115 11.50 11.20 -35.08
C ARG A 115 12.77 11.82 -35.65
N GLY A 116 13.71 12.22 -34.81
CA GLY A 116 15.01 12.78 -35.19
C GLY A 116 16.01 11.77 -35.76
N GLY A 117 15.72 10.47 -35.60
CA GLY A 117 16.60 9.37 -35.99
C GLY A 117 17.55 9.00 -34.85
N SER A 118 17.32 7.83 -34.25
CA SER A 118 18.06 7.33 -33.08
C SER A 118 18.81 6.04 -33.43
N ASP A 119 19.90 5.77 -32.70
CA ASP A 119 20.70 4.55 -32.86
C ASP A 119 19.95 3.31 -32.32
N ASP A 120 20.19 2.13 -32.90
CA ASP A 120 19.38 0.91 -32.68
C ASP A 120 19.44 0.43 -31.21
N ALA A 121 20.58 0.64 -30.54
CA ALA A 121 20.77 0.32 -29.11
C ALA A 121 19.96 1.24 -28.18
N THR A 122 19.76 2.51 -28.57
CA THR A 122 18.97 3.49 -27.81
C THR A 122 17.47 3.17 -27.91
N VAL A 123 17.03 2.70 -29.08
CA VAL A 123 15.65 2.28 -29.32
C VAL A 123 15.25 1.07 -28.47
N ASP A 124 16.13 0.08 -28.30
CA ASP A 124 15.87 -1.09 -27.44
C ASP A 124 15.68 -0.66 -25.97
N PHE A 125 16.53 0.23 -25.46
CA PHE A 125 16.38 0.76 -24.10
C PHE A 125 15.06 1.52 -23.90
N ILE A 126 14.71 2.39 -24.87
CA ILE A 126 13.46 3.18 -24.86
C ILE A 126 12.24 2.25 -24.88
N THR A 127 12.23 1.21 -25.71
CA THR A 127 11.07 0.32 -25.81
C THR A 127 10.83 -0.48 -24.53
N VAL A 128 11.88 -0.92 -23.84
CA VAL A 128 11.78 -1.67 -22.58
C VAL A 128 11.37 -0.77 -21.41
N HIS A 129 12.02 0.38 -21.23
CA HIS A 129 11.86 1.21 -20.01
C HIS A 129 10.86 2.37 -20.18
N LEU A 130 10.62 2.80 -21.42
CA LEU A 130 9.87 4.01 -21.73
C LEU A 130 8.79 3.80 -22.81
N GLY A 131 8.50 2.55 -23.20
CA GLY A 131 7.58 2.22 -24.29
C GLY A 131 6.09 2.49 -24.00
N SER A 132 5.70 2.69 -22.74
CA SER A 132 4.33 3.07 -22.37
C SER A 132 4.34 4.06 -21.21
N LEU A 133 3.30 4.89 -21.09
CA LEU A 133 3.21 5.91 -20.03
C LEU A 133 3.29 5.29 -18.62
N SER A 134 2.64 4.15 -18.41
CA SER A 134 2.73 3.39 -17.15
C SER A 134 4.15 2.91 -16.87
N MET A 135 4.89 2.52 -17.91
CA MET A 135 6.28 2.10 -17.77
C MET A 135 7.20 3.28 -17.49
N VAL A 136 7.00 4.44 -18.13
CA VAL A 136 7.73 5.68 -17.81
C VAL A 136 7.51 6.08 -16.35
N MET A 137 6.26 6.00 -15.86
CA MET A 137 5.96 6.25 -14.44
C MET A 137 6.65 5.24 -13.51
N LEU A 138 6.69 3.96 -13.89
CA LEU A 138 7.40 2.92 -13.14
C LEU A 138 8.89 3.20 -13.10
N THR A 139 9.51 3.54 -14.23
CA THR A 139 10.93 3.85 -14.36
C THR A 139 11.30 5.08 -13.53
N LEU A 140 10.50 6.15 -13.57
CA LEU A 140 10.68 7.30 -12.68
C LEU A 140 10.61 6.90 -11.21
N TRP A 141 9.72 5.96 -10.87
CA TRP A 141 9.59 5.50 -9.51
C TRP A 141 10.76 4.61 -9.06
N MET A 142 11.31 3.82 -9.98
CA MET A 142 12.58 3.12 -9.81
C MET A 142 13.72 4.11 -9.61
N SER A 143 13.76 5.23 -10.35
CA SER A 143 14.80 6.25 -10.19
C SER A 143 14.77 6.94 -8.83
N VAL A 144 13.58 7.26 -8.30
CA VAL A 144 13.46 7.85 -6.95
C VAL A 144 13.81 6.85 -5.85
N THR A 145 13.49 5.57 -6.04
CA THR A 145 13.76 4.52 -5.05
C THR A 145 15.17 3.92 -5.15
N GLY A 146 15.97 4.32 -6.14
CA GLY A 146 17.34 3.88 -6.35
C GLY A 146 17.48 2.53 -7.09
N GLY A 147 16.46 2.13 -7.86
CA GLY A 147 16.50 0.95 -8.72
C GLY A 147 17.30 1.17 -10.01
N ILE A 148 17.03 2.25 -10.73
CA ILE A 148 17.77 2.68 -11.93
C ILE A 148 18.37 4.07 -11.65
N ASN A 149 19.59 4.32 -12.12
CA ASN A 149 20.16 5.65 -12.00
C ASN A 149 19.45 6.62 -12.94
N TRP A 150 19.01 7.77 -12.43
CA TRP A 150 18.39 8.82 -13.26
C TRP A 150 19.28 9.25 -14.43
N TRP A 151 20.60 9.21 -14.24
CA TRP A 151 21.60 9.51 -15.27
C TRP A 151 21.50 8.60 -16.49
N GLU A 152 21.18 7.31 -16.31
CA GLU A 152 21.03 6.37 -17.42
C GLU A 152 19.84 6.73 -18.32
N VAL A 153 18.79 7.30 -17.73
CA VAL A 153 17.61 7.77 -18.47
C VAL A 153 17.88 9.11 -19.16
N GLU A 154 18.63 10.01 -18.53
CA GLU A 154 18.96 11.31 -19.14
C GLU A 154 19.93 11.18 -20.31
N ARG A 155 20.94 10.30 -20.20
CA ARG A 155 21.96 10.10 -21.23
C ARG A 155 21.36 9.77 -22.59
N VAL A 156 20.25 9.03 -22.62
CA VAL A 156 19.50 8.65 -23.83
C VAL A 156 19.06 9.88 -24.65
N PHE A 157 18.86 11.03 -24.03
CA PHE A 157 18.45 12.27 -24.72
C PHE A 157 19.63 13.16 -25.13
N LEU A 158 20.84 12.86 -24.66
CA LEU A 158 22.05 13.65 -24.92
C LEU A 158 22.87 13.10 -26.08
N ASP A 159 22.74 11.81 -26.38
CA ASP A 159 23.31 11.15 -27.57
C ASP A 159 22.45 11.45 -28.81
#